data_AF-A0A3P3D367-F1
#
_entry.id   AF-A0A3P3D367-F1
#
_cell.length_a   1.000
_cell.length_b   1.000
_cell.length_c   1.000
_cell.angle_alpha   90.00
_cell.angle_beta   90.00
_cell.angle_gamma   90.00
#
_symmetry.space_group_name_H-M   'P 1'
#
loop_
_entity.id
_entity.type
_entity.pdbx_description
1 polymer ?
#
loop_
_entity_poly.entity_id
_entity_poly.type
_entity_poly.pdbx_seq_one_letter_code
_entity_poly.pdbx_strand_id
1 'polypeptide(L)' 'RAYASVSEARAGIGRYLTFCNRRRPHSSLDGKTPDQACFNQPMPEAVAA' A
#
# COMPACT_ATOMS: atom_id res chain seq x y z
N ARG A 1 -19.39 -12.64 -12.79
CA ARG A 1 -20.48 -11.68 -12.55
C ARG A 1 -19.85 -10.29 -12.46
N ALA A 2 -20.35 -9.29 -13.19
CA ALA A 2 -19.95 -7.90 -12.98
C ALA A 2 -20.49 -7.40 -11.62
N TYR A 3 -19.95 -6.31 -11.10
CA TYR A 3 -20.45 -5.67 -9.88
C TYR A 3 -21.93 -5.28 -10.03
N ALA A 4 -22.73 -5.43 -8.97
CA ALA A 4 -24.16 -5.10 -8.99
C ALA A 4 -24.41 -3.58 -8.97
N SER A 5 -23.43 -2.79 -8.52
CA SER A 5 -23.47 -1.33 -8.57
C SER A 5 -22.08 -0.71 -8.61
N VAL A 6 -22.01 0.58 -8.96
CA VAL A 6 -20.79 1.38 -8.86
C VAL A 6 -20.28 1.46 -7.41
N SER A 7 -21.19 1.51 -6.44
CA SER A 7 -20.84 1.53 -5.01
C SER A 7 -20.12 0.24 -4.61
N GLU A 8 -20.65 -0.91 -5.02
CA GLU A 8 -20.02 -2.21 -4.77
C GLU A 8 -18.64 -2.31 -5.42
N ALA A 9 -18.52 -1.84 -6.68
CA ALA A 9 -17.25 -1.80 -7.38
C ALA A 9 -16.22 -0.95 -6.63
N ARG A 10 -16.59 0.25 -6.19
CA ARG A 10 -15.71 1.14 -5.40
C ARG A 10 -15.29 0.50 -4.09
N ALA A 11 -16.20 -0.15 -3.37
CA ALA A 11 -15.88 -0.86 -2.13
C ALA A 11 -14.94 -2.06 -2.39
N GLY A 12 -15.12 -2.78 -3.49
CA GLY A 12 -14.19 -3.84 -3.93
C GLY A 12 -12.79 -3.30 -4.21
N ILE A 13 -12.69 -2.23 -5.00
CA ILE A 13 -11.42 -1.59 -5.36
C ILE A 13 -10.72 -1.07 -4.10
N GLY A 14 -11.42 -0.39 -3.19
CA GLY A 14 -10.83 0.12 -1.95
C GLY A 14 -10.25 -1.00 -1.07
N ARG A 15 -10.96 -2.14 -0.96
CA ARG A 15 -10.46 -3.32 -0.23
C ARG A 15 -9.21 -3.91 -0.91
N TYR A 16 -9.21 -4.00 -2.23
CA TYR A 16 -8.08 -4.51 -2.99
C TYR A 16 -6.84 -3.63 -2.83
N LEU A 17 -6.99 -2.30 -2.97
CA LEU A 17 -5.89 -1.36 -2.78
C LEU A 17 -5.35 -1.41 -1.34
N THR A 18 -6.23 -1.48 -0.34
CA THR A 18 -5.80 -1.63 1.07
C THR A 18 -5.01 -2.91 1.28
N PHE A 19 -5.43 -4.03 0.69
CA PHE A 19 -4.71 -5.29 0.79
C PHE A 19 -3.32 -5.20 0.14
N CYS A 20 -3.25 -4.70 -1.09
CA CYS A 20 -1.98 -4.53 -1.81
C CYS A 20 -1.02 -3.61 -1.05
N ASN A 21 -1.48 -2.46 -0.58
CA ASN A 21 -0.58 -1.48 0.03
C ASN A 21 -0.12 -1.89 1.43
N ARG A 22 -0.95 -2.59 2.19
CA ARG A 22 -0.73 -2.75 3.65
C ARG A 22 -0.42 -4.18 4.09
N ARG A 23 -0.77 -5.20 3.30
CA ARG A 23 -0.69 -6.61 3.72
C ARG A 23 0.09 -7.49 2.77
N ARG A 24 0.10 -7.18 1.48
CA ARG A 24 0.76 -8.03 0.48
C ARG A 24 2.27 -7.74 0.46
N PRO A 25 3.14 -8.75 0.66
CA PRO A 25 4.57 -8.60 0.47
C PRO A 25 4.89 -8.42 -1.01
N HIS A 26 5.80 -7.49 -1.33
CA HIS A 26 6.22 -7.22 -2.70
C HIS A 26 7.68 -7.64 -2.90
N SER A 27 7.95 -8.49 -3.88
CA SER A 27 9.30 -8.98 -4.18
C SER A 27 10.27 -7.85 -4.58
N SER A 28 9.78 -6.84 -5.29
CA SER A 28 10.55 -5.63 -5.62
C SER A 28 10.86 -4.74 -4.41
N LEU A 29 10.28 -5.03 -3.25
CA LEU A 29 10.50 -4.31 -1.98
C LEU A 29 11.10 -5.24 -0.92
N ASP A 30 11.85 -6.27 -1.32
CA ASP A 30 12.46 -7.26 -0.42
C ASP A 30 11.44 -7.95 0.51
N GLY A 31 10.22 -8.17 0.01
CA GLY A 31 9.13 -8.77 0.76
C GLY A 31 8.38 -7.81 1.69
N LYS A 32 8.74 -6.52 1.71
CA LYS A 32 8.00 -5.49 2.47
C LYS A 32 6.73 -5.06 1.73
N THR A 33 5.85 -4.38 2.47
CA THR A 33 4.68 -3.71 1.89
C THR A 33 5.03 -2.29 1.45
N PRO A 34 4.29 -1.69 0.49
CA PRO A 34 4.46 -0.29 0.12
C PRO A 34 4.35 0.67 1.31
N ASP A 35 3.40 0.44 2.23
CA ASP A 35 3.29 1.24 3.46
C ASP A 35 4.59 1.21 4.27
N GLN A 36 5.21 0.03 4.43
CA GLN A 36 6.48 -0.11 5.16
C GLN A 36 7.63 0.58 4.42
N ALA A 37 7.68 0.47 3.10
CA ALA A 37 8.76 1.05 2.31
C ALA A 37 8.71 2.58 2.25
N CYS A 38 7.52 3.19 2.33
CA CYS A 38 7.33 4.64 2.21
C CYS A 38 7.24 5.35 3.56
N PHE A 39 6.52 4.79 4.54
CA PHE A 39 6.27 5.47 5.82
C PHE A 39 7.23 5.08 6.94
N ASN A 40 7.96 3.98 6.78
CA ASN A 40 8.92 3.51 7.79
C ASN A 40 10.37 3.92 7.46
N GLN A 41 10.54 4.93 6.60
CA GLN A 41 11.85 5.47 6.26
C GLN A 41 12.37 6.32 7.43
N PRO A 42 13.61 6.10 7.88
CA PRO A 42 14.21 7.01 8.86
C PRO A 42 14.25 8.42 8.27
N MET A 43 13.86 9.41 9.07
CA MET A 43 14.07 10.82 8.74
C MET A 43 15.53 10.99 8.32
N PRO A 44 15.84 11.70 7.22
CA PRO A 44 17.23 12.00 6.90
C PRO A 44 17.86 12.65 8.13
N GLU A 45 18.95 12.06 8.64
CA GLU A 45 19.73 12.71 9.67
C GLU A 45 20.03 14.13 9.17
N ALA A 46 19.60 15.13 9.93
CA ALA A 46 19.96 16.50 9.63
C ALA A 46 21.48 16.52 9.55
N VAL A 47 22.02 16.69 8.34
CA VAL A 47 23.44 16.90 8.10
C VAL A 47 23.84 18.11 8.92
N ALA A 48 24.40 17.87 10.10
CA ALA A 48 24.99 18.89 10.93
C ALA A 48 26.20 19.43 10.16
N ALA A 49 26.15 20.73 9.85
CA ALA A 49 27.22 21.49 9.20
C ALA A 49 28.41 21.70 10.15
#